data_AF-A0A949HHW2-F1
#
_entry.id   AF-A0A949HHW2-F1
#
_cell.length_a   1.000
_cell.length_b   1.000
_cell.length_c   1.000
_cell.angle_alpha   90.00
_cell.angle_beta   90.00
_cell.angle_gamma   90.00
#
_symmetry.space_group_name_H-M   'P 1'
#
loop_
_entity.id
_entity.type
_entity.pdbx_description
1 polymer ?
#
loop_
_entity_poly.entity_id
_entity_poly.type
_entity_poly.pdbx_seq_one_letter_code
_entity_poly.pdbx_strand_id
1 'polypeptide(L)' 'RTVRTLGAGAGLVAATAAGEGPPVWVVSGTDAAGLAAAAAALAPGKLRNRYAVVVEGSRVIAAPRPEGRR' A
#
# COMPACT_ATOMS: atom_id res chain seq x y z
N ARG A 1 -0.99 3.04 -19.50
CA ARG A 1 -1.33 2.82 -18.08
C ARG A 1 -1.35 1.32 -17.84
N THR A 2 -0.42 0.79 -17.04
CA THR A 2 -0.41 -0.65 -16.70
C THR A 2 -1.31 -0.88 -15.49
N VAL A 3 -2.24 -1.83 -15.61
CA VAL A 3 -3.13 -2.26 -14.52
C VAL A 3 -2.74 -3.67 -14.13
N ARG A 4 -2.67 -3.95 -12.82
CA ARG A 4 -2.50 -5.31 -12.29
C ARG A 4 -3.60 -5.60 -11.28
N THR A 5 -4.16 -6.79 -11.36
CA THR A 5 -5.10 -7.32 -10.35
C THR A 5 -4.30 -8.02 -9.25
N LEU A 6 -4.68 -7.79 -8.01
CA LEU A 6 -4.14 -8.49 -6.84
C LEU A 6 -5.06 -9.65 -6.48
N GLY A 7 -4.46 -10.79 -6.15
CA GLY A 7 -5.18 -11.99 -5.72
C GLY A 7 -5.34 -12.06 -4.20
N ALA A 8 -5.80 -13.22 -3.71
CA ALA A 8 -5.91 -13.51 -2.28
C ALA A 8 -4.58 -13.29 -1.52
N GLY A 9 -4.68 -12.93 -0.25
CA GLY A 9 -3.56 -12.59 0.64
C GLY A 9 -2.94 -11.23 0.39
N ALA A 10 -3.55 -10.39 -0.46
CA ALA A 10 -3.03 -9.07 -0.77
C ALA A 10 -3.68 -7.98 0.08
N GLY A 11 -2.94 -6.88 0.30
CA GLY A 11 -3.43 -5.75 1.07
C GLY A 11 -2.92 -4.42 0.55
N LEU A 12 -3.58 -3.34 0.98
CA LEU A 12 -3.32 -1.97 0.57
C LEU A 12 -3.22 -1.07 1.80
N VAL A 13 -2.22 -0.21 1.78
CA VAL A 13 -2.12 0.95 2.67
C VAL A 13 -2.07 2.19 1.80
N ALA A 14 -2.96 3.15 2.02
CA ALA A 14 -3.01 4.40 1.27
C ALA A 14 -3.29 5.59 2.18
N ALA A 15 -2.51 6.65 2.00
CA ALA A 15 -2.75 7.95 2.61
C ALA A 15 -3.69 8.75 1.70
N THR A 16 -4.75 9.26 2.30
CA THR A 16 -5.65 10.24 1.69
C THR A 16 -5.55 11.54 2.48
N ALA A 17 -5.31 12.66 1.81
CA ALA A 17 -5.38 13.97 2.40
C ALA A 17 -6.60 14.71 1.82
N ALA A 18 -7.39 15.31 2.71
CA ALA A 18 -8.48 16.21 2.34
C ALA A 18 -8.17 17.59 2.95
N GLY A 19 -7.88 18.56 2.10
CA GLY A 19 -7.44 19.90 2.52
C GLY A 19 -6.08 19.87 3.22
N GLU A 20 -5.89 20.77 4.18
CA GLU A 20 -4.64 20.98 4.95
C GLU A 20 -4.52 20.07 6.19
N GLY A 21 -5.46 19.14 6.38
CA GLY A 21 -5.46 18.23 7.53
C GLY A 21 -4.37 17.16 7.48
N PRO A 22 -4.05 16.51 8.62
CA PRO A 22 -3.16 15.36 8.61
C PRO A 22 -3.73 14.24 7.72
N PRO A 23 -2.87 13.47 7.03
CA PRO A 23 -3.34 12.41 6.15
C PRO A 23 -4.06 11.31 6.94
N VAL A 24 -5.18 10.86 6.41
CA VAL A 24 -5.90 9.67 6.88
C VAL A 24 -5.30 8.45 6.17
N TRP A 25 -4.95 7.42 6.94
CA TRP A 25 -4.45 6.17 6.40
C TRP A 25 -5.58 5.14 6.29
N VAL A 26 -5.82 4.66 5.08
CA VAL A 26 -6.73 3.55 4.77
C VAL A 26 -5.90 2.27 4.70
N VAL A 27 -6.34 1.25 5.42
CA VAL A 27 -5.77 -0.10 5.38
C VAL A 27 -6.88 -1.06 4.94
N SER A 28 -6.65 -1.81 3.87
CA SER A 28 -7.60 -2.80 3.36
C SER A 28 -6.90 -4.08 2.90
N GLY A 29 -7.66 -5.17 2.78
CA GLY A 29 -7.19 -6.47 2.34
C GLY A 29 -8.18 -7.13 1.41
N THR A 30 -7.70 -8.02 0.53
CA THR A 30 -8.56 -8.91 -0.26
C THR A 30 -9.21 -9.99 0.61
N ASP A 31 -8.59 -10.29 1.75
CA ASP A 31 -9.06 -11.17 2.82
C ASP A 31 -8.41 -10.78 4.15
N ALA A 32 -8.68 -11.54 5.21
CA ALA A 32 -8.13 -11.28 6.55
C ALA A 32 -6.59 -11.37 6.62
N ALA A 33 -5.98 -12.27 5.85
CA ALA A 33 -4.52 -12.41 5.81
C ALA A 33 -3.88 -11.19 5.12
N GLY A 34 -4.48 -10.75 4.02
CA GLY A 34 -4.08 -9.53 3.32
C GLY A 34 -4.22 -8.27 4.18
N LEU A 35 -5.31 -8.15 4.96
CA LEU A 35 -5.52 -7.04 5.88
C LEU A 35 -4.46 -7.03 6.99
N ALA A 36 -4.18 -8.19 7.60
CA ALA A 36 -3.14 -8.31 8.63
C ALA A 36 -1.75 -7.93 8.10
N ALA A 37 -1.43 -8.38 6.88
CA ALA A 37 -0.18 -8.03 6.21
C ALA A 37 -0.08 -6.53 5.89
N ALA A 38 -1.17 -5.90 5.45
CA ALA A 38 -1.24 -4.45 5.23
C ALA A 38 -1.09 -3.66 6.54
N ALA A 39 -1.75 -4.09 7.62
CA ALA A 39 -1.61 -3.47 8.93
C ALA A 39 -0.16 -3.53 9.45
N ALA A 40 0.52 -4.67 9.27
CA ALA A 40 1.94 -4.80 9.61
C ALA A 40 2.85 -3.91 8.73
N ALA A 41 2.41 -3.57 7.51
CA ALA A 41 3.15 -2.69 6.61
C ALA A 41 2.92 -1.20 6.89
N LEU A 42 1.94 -0.82 7.73
CA LEU A 42 1.73 0.54 8.22
C LEU A 42 2.82 0.91 9.25
N ALA A 43 4.06 1.02 8.77
CA ALA A 43 5.24 1.33 9.57
C ALA A 43 6.08 2.42 8.88
N PRO A 44 6.68 3.37 9.63
CA PRO A 44 7.41 4.50 9.06
C PRO A 44 8.49 4.10 8.03
N GLY A 45 9.22 3.01 8.27
CA GLY A 45 10.26 2.52 7.37
C GLY A 45 9.74 1.99 6.02
N LYS A 46 8.52 1.45 5.98
CA LYS A 46 7.90 0.91 4.77
C LYS A 46 7.23 2.03 3.93
N LEU A 47 6.76 3.08 4.60
CA LEU A 47 6.03 4.20 4.01
C LEU A 47 6.90 5.43 3.71
N ARG A 48 8.19 5.38 4.03
CA ARG A 48 9.12 6.48 3.73
C ARG A 48 9.06 6.84 2.23
N ASN A 49 8.70 8.10 1.96
CA ASN A 49 8.52 8.66 0.60
C ASN A 49 7.45 7.93 -0.24
N ARG A 50 6.45 7.32 0.39
CA ARG A 50 5.35 6.62 -0.28
C ARG A 50 4.02 6.98 0.37
N TYR A 51 3.08 7.45 -0.43
CA TYR A 51 1.72 7.69 0.04
C TYR A 51 0.84 6.45 -0.07
N ALA A 52 1.21 5.45 -0.87
CA ALA A 52 0.54 4.16 -0.88
C ALA A 52 1.51 2.99 -1.10
N VAL A 53 1.18 1.83 -0.53
CA VAL A 53 1.87 0.57 -0.74
C VAL A 53 0.88 -0.58 -0.85
N VAL A 54 1.21 -1.55 -1.67
CA VAL A 54 0.51 -2.82 -1.79
C VAL A 54 1.37 -3.91 -1.15
N VAL A 55 0.76 -4.81 -0.39
CA VAL A 55 1.38 -6.00 0.15
C VAL A 55 0.88 -7.22 -0.64
N GLU A 56 1.79 -8.05 -1.12
CA GLU A 56 1.48 -9.30 -1.84
C GLU A 56 2.45 -10.36 -1.31
N GLY A 57 1.94 -11.26 -0.44
CA GLY A 57 2.80 -12.18 0.32
C GLY A 57 3.81 -11.42 1.19
N SER A 58 5.10 -11.67 0.99
CA SER A 58 6.20 -10.98 1.70
C SER A 58 6.68 -9.69 1.02
N ARG A 59 6.11 -9.32 -0.14
CA ARG A 59 6.54 -8.15 -0.91
C ARG A 59 5.73 -6.92 -0.56
N VAL A 60 6.41 -5.80 -0.38
CA VAL A 60 5.82 -4.45 -0.28
C VAL A 60 6.14 -3.69 -1.57
N ILE A 61 5.11 -3.30 -2.31
CA ILE A 61 5.21 -2.67 -3.62
C ILE A 61 4.71 -1.23 -3.49
N ALA A 62 5.50 -0.26 -3.93
CA ALA A 62 5.08 1.14 -3.95
C ALA A 62 3.92 1.36 -4.94
N ALA A 63 2.93 2.14 -4.54
CA ALA A 63 1.86 2.62 -5.39
C ALA A 63 1.88 4.16 -5.39
N PRO A 64 2.06 4.81 -6.54
CA PRO A 64 2.37 4.25 -7.85
C PRO A 64 3.75 3.60 -7.84
N ARG A 65 3.92 2.60 -8.70
CA ARG A 65 5.23 1.97 -8.88
C ARG A 65 6.14 3.00 -9.55
N PRO A 66 7.33 3.28 -8.99
CA PRO A 66 8.31 4.10 -9.68
C PRO A 66 8.58 3.46 -11.05
N GLU A 67 8.62 4.27 -12.10
CA GLU A 67 9.11 3.79 -13.39
C GLU A 67 10.54 3.29 -13.19
N GLY A 68 10.82 2.05 -13.62
CA GLY A 68 12.17 1.53 -13.58
C GLY A 68 13.06 2.46 -14.38
N ARG A 69 14.04 3.10 -13.76
CA ARG A 69 15.03 3.88 -14.50
C ARG A 69 15.69 2.94 -15.51
N ARG A 70 15.55 3.27 -16.79
CA ARG A 70 16.28 2.63 -17.88
C ARG A 70 17.78 2.87 -17.73
#